data_AF-A0A1G9Z9U0-F1
#
_entry.id   AF-A0A1G9Z9U0-F1
#
_cell.length_a   1.000
_cell.length_b   1.000
_cell.length_c   1.000
_cell.angle_alpha   90.00
_cell.angle_beta   90.00
_cell.angle_gamma   90.00
#
_symmetry.space_group_name_H-M   'P 1'
#
loop_
_entity.id
_entity.type
_entity.pdbx_description
1 polymer ?
#
loop_
_entity_poly.entity_id
_entity_poly.type
_entity_poly.pdbx_seq_one_letter_code
_entity_poly.pdbx_strand_id
1 'polypeptide(L)'
;MTETEYRIALPQTTLAPGAYTFTARNEGNAPHDLLIKGPGVDSARTEILPGGQEGRVTVTLQPGEYELWCSVGNHRANGMETTITVG
;
A
#
# COMPACT_ATOMS: atom_id res chain seq x y z
N MET A 1 7.57 0.86 3.31
CA MET A 1 6.58 1.88 3.73
C MET A 1 6.13 1.54 5.14
N THR A 2 5.60 2.51 5.87
CA THR A 2 5.07 2.29 7.21
C THR A 2 3.58 2.58 7.25
N GLU A 3 2.87 1.81 8.07
CA GLU A 3 1.46 1.95 8.32
C GLU A 3 1.26 2.25 9.81
N THR A 4 0.45 3.26 10.09
CA THR A 4 -0.03 3.59 11.43
C THR A 4 -1.55 3.76 11.35
N GLU A 5 -2.20 4.03 12.46
CA GLU A 5 -3.65 4.20 12.53
C GLU A 5 -4.18 5.10 11.41
N TYR A 6 -4.86 4.45 10.46
CA TYR A 6 -5.49 5.04 9.29
C TYR A 6 -4.55 5.81 8.34
N ARG A 7 -3.25 5.50 8.33
CA ARG A 7 -2.27 6.22 7.51
C ARG A 7 -1.25 5.28 6.86
N ILE A 8 -0.98 5.53 5.59
CA ILE A 8 0.12 4.92 4.83
C ILE A 8 1.18 5.99 4.58
N ALA A 9 2.43 5.72 4.94
CA ALA A 9 3.56 6.62 4.73
C ALA A 9 4.59 6.00 3.78
N LEU A 10 4.81 6.65 2.64
CA LEU A 10 5.78 6.27 1.62
C LEU A 10 6.95 7.25 1.61
N PRO A 11 8.19 6.80 1.33
CA PRO A 11 9.33 7.69 1.19
C PRO A 11 9.27 8.55 -0.09
N GLN A 12 8.51 8.13 -1.09
CA GLN A 12 8.27 8.83 -2.35
C GLN A 12 6.94 8.37 -2.96
N THR A 13 6.31 9.25 -3.73
CA THR A 13 5.02 8.98 -4.41
C THR A 13 5.14 8.99 -5.92
N THR A 14 6.33 9.21 -6.47
CA THR A 14 6.61 9.09 -7.90
C THR A 14 7.65 8.00 -8.10
N LEU A 15 7.34 7.02 -8.94
CA LEU A 15 8.21 5.89 -9.25
C LEU A 15 8.42 5.77 -10.76
N ALA A 16 9.52 5.15 -11.18
CA ALA A 16 9.69 4.74 -12.57
C ALA A 16 8.88 3.47 -12.86
N PRO A 17 8.54 3.18 -14.13
CA PRO A 17 7.97 1.89 -14.50
C PRO A 17 8.95 0.73 -14.19
N GLY A 18 8.44 -0.40 -13.71
CA GLY A 18 9.27 -1.57 -13.38
C GLY A 18 8.67 -2.52 -12.35
N ALA A 19 9.42 -3.57 -12.00
CA ALA A 19 9.03 -4.51 -10.96
C ALA A 19 9.43 -3.99 -9.57
N TYR A 20 8.48 -3.93 -8.65
CA TYR A 20 8.67 -3.46 -7.29
C TYR A 20 8.19 -4.50 -6.28
N THR A 21 8.95 -4.67 -5.20
CA THR A 21 8.45 -5.32 -3.98
C THR A 21 8.24 -4.27 -2.91
N PHE A 22 6.98 -4.02 -2.57
CA PHE A 22 6.61 -3.16 -1.48
C PHE A 22 6.68 -3.96 -0.18
N THR A 23 7.47 -3.47 0.78
CA THR A 23 7.43 -3.95 2.17
C THR A 23 6.57 -2.99 2.97
N ALA A 24 5.45 -3.47 3.50
CA ALA A 24 4.58 -2.74 4.41
C ALA A 24 4.88 -3.17 5.84
N ARG A 25 5.22 -2.22 6.71
CA ARG A 25 5.44 -2.46 8.14
C ARG A 25 4.35 -1.76 8.93
N ASN A 26 3.60 -2.52 9.72
CA ASN A 26 2.62 -1.97 10.62
C ASN A 26 3.31 -1.51 11.93
N GLU A 27 3.40 -0.20 12.11
CA GLU A 27 3.95 0.43 13.31
C GLU A 27 2.85 0.90 14.29
N GLY A 28 1.58 0.74 13.92
CA GLY A 28 0.42 0.99 14.76
C GLY A 28 -0.03 -0.25 15.53
N ASN A 29 -1.20 -0.13 16.17
CA ASN A 29 -1.84 -1.17 16.96
C ASN A 29 -2.97 -1.87 16.21
N ALA A 30 -3.70 -1.12 15.37
CA ALA A 30 -4.76 -1.68 14.55
C ALA A 30 -4.18 -2.62 13.48
N PRO A 31 -4.87 -3.71 13.11
CA PRO A 31 -4.44 -4.53 11.99
C PRO A 31 -4.58 -3.77 10.66
N HIS A 32 -3.60 -3.92 9.78
CA HIS A 32 -3.54 -3.22 8.49
C HIS A 32 -3.15 -4.18 7.37
N ASP A 33 -3.60 -3.89 6.15
CA ASP A 33 -3.03 -4.48 4.94
C ASP A 33 -2.70 -3.37 3.96
N LEU A 34 -1.82 -3.66 3.01
CA LEU A 34 -1.57 -2.81 1.86
C LEU A 34 -2.20 -3.44 0.64
N LEU A 35 -3.18 -2.77 0.04
CA LEU A 35 -3.72 -3.12 -1.27
C LEU A 35 -3.26 -2.09 -2.30
N ILE A 36 -2.83 -2.56 -3.47
CA ILE A 36 -2.36 -1.78 -4.61
C ILE A 36 -3.24 -2.08 -5.82
N LYS A 37 -3.77 -1.03 -6.45
CA LYS A 37 -4.53 -1.13 -7.70
C LYS A 37 -4.14 -0.02 -8.68
N GLY A 38 -4.07 -0.36 -9.95
CA GLY A 38 -3.78 0.58 -11.05
C GLY A 38 -3.61 -0.15 -12.38
N PRO A 39 -3.01 0.49 -13.40
CA PRO A 39 -2.77 -0.13 -14.71
C PRO A 39 -2.05 -1.49 -14.61
N GLY A 40 -2.69 -2.54 -15.09
CA GLY A 40 -2.13 -3.91 -15.07
C GLY A 40 -2.06 -4.56 -13.67
N VAL A 41 -2.58 -3.91 -12.63
CA VAL A 41 -2.61 -4.42 -11.25
C VAL A 41 -4.04 -4.30 -10.71
N ASP A 42 -4.78 -5.41 -10.69
CA ASP A 42 -6.19 -5.37 -10.26
C ASP A 42 -6.36 -5.18 -8.75
N SER A 43 -5.72 -6.02 -7.93
CA SER A 43 -5.84 -6.01 -6.46
C SER A 43 -4.71 -6.80 -5.79
N ALA A 44 -3.46 -6.39 -6.01
CA ALA A 44 -2.33 -7.00 -5.32
C ALA A 44 -2.32 -6.52 -3.86
N ARG A 45 -2.07 -7.42 -2.90
CA ARG A 45 -2.04 -7.04 -1.48
C ARG A 45 -1.11 -7.88 -0.63
N THR A 46 -0.77 -7.36 0.54
CA THR A 46 -0.24 -8.16 1.65
C THR A 46 -1.35 -8.97 2.31
N GLU A 47 -0.97 -9.87 3.22
CA GLU A 47 -1.88 -10.34 4.27
C GLU A 47 -2.24 -9.19 5.25
N ILE A 48 -3.21 -9.44 6.13
CA ILE A 48 -3.50 -8.54 7.24
C ILE A 48 -2.39 -8.67 8.28
N LEU A 49 -1.73 -7.56 8.55
CA LEU A 49 -0.58 -7.39 9.43
C LEU A 49 -1.04 -6.87 10.80
N PRO A 50 -0.89 -7.66 11.87
CA PRO A 50 -0.99 -7.15 13.24
C PRO A 50 0.06 -6.06 13.53
N GLY A 51 -0.16 -5.29 14.59
CA GLY A 51 0.82 -4.30 15.05
C GLY A 51 2.21 -4.90 15.27
N GLY A 52 3.23 -4.22 14.77
CA GLY A 52 4.64 -4.63 14.84
C GLY A 52 5.09 -5.62 13.76
N GLN A 53 4.18 -6.13 12.93
CA GLN A 53 4.51 -7.08 11.86
C GLN A 53 4.78 -6.38 10.52
N GLU A 54 5.34 -7.15 9.58
CA GLU A 54 5.57 -6.71 8.20
C GLU A 54 5.09 -7.73 7.18
N GLY A 55 4.70 -7.24 6.00
CA GLY A 55 4.30 -8.04 4.85
C GLY A 55 4.90 -7.50 3.57
N ARG A 56 4.93 -8.34 2.53
CA ARG A 56 5.45 -7.97 1.21
C ARG A 56 4.44 -8.26 0.11
N VAL A 57 4.39 -7.37 -0.87
CA VAL A 57 3.62 -7.56 -2.11
C VAL A 57 4.48 -7.12 -3.29
N THR A 58 4.54 -7.95 -4.32
CA THR A 58 5.31 -7.68 -5.55
C THR A 58 4.36 -7.36 -6.69
N VAL A 59 4.62 -6.28 -7.41
CA VAL A 59 3.83 -5.83 -8.57
C VAL A 59 4.77 -5.32 -9.67
N THR A 60 4.30 -5.39 -10.92
CA THR A 60 4.95 -4.71 -12.04
C THR A 60 4.16 -3.44 -12.36
N LEU A 61 4.81 -2.30 -12.18
CA LEU A 61 4.23 -0.98 -12.39
C LEU A 61 4.45 -0.52 -13.83
N GLN A 62 3.35 -0.21 -14.50
CA GLN A 62 3.27 0.51 -15.78
C GLN A 62 3.03 2.01 -15.53
N PRO A 63 3.36 2.90 -16.49
CA PRO A 63 3.03 4.32 -16.38
C PRO A 63 1.54 4.57 -16.06
N GLY A 64 1.26 5.48 -15.13
CA GLY A 64 -0.09 5.82 -14.68
C GLY A 64 -0.19 6.04 -13.18
N GLU A 65 -1.42 6.12 -12.67
CA GLU A 65 -1.70 6.32 -11.25
C GLU A 65 -2.13 5.03 -10.57
N TYR A 66 -1.70 4.84 -9.32
CA TYR A 66 -2.06 3.69 -8.50
C TYR A 66 -2.60 4.15 -7.16
N GLU A 67 -3.71 3.56 -6.77
CA GLU A 67 -4.31 3.72 -5.46
C GLU A 67 -3.71 2.68 -4.51
N LEU A 68 -3.28 3.13 -3.35
CA LEU A 68 -2.80 2.32 -2.25
C LEU A 68 -3.73 2.55 -1.06
N TRP A 69 -4.30 1.50 -0.46
CA TRP A 69 -5.17 1.63 0.70
C TRP A 69 -5.17 0.40 1.60
N CYS A 70 -5.73 0.56 2.80
CA CYS A 70 -6.03 -0.54 3.72
C CYS A 70 -7.48 -0.99 3.56
N SER A 71 -7.69 -2.28 3.30
CA SER A 71 -8.99 -2.91 3.07
C SER A 71 -9.71 -3.33 4.36
N VAL A 72 -9.02 -3.28 5.51
CA VAL A 72 -9.60 -3.61 6.81
C VAL A 72 -10.73 -2.64 7.20
N GLY A 73 -11.95 -3.16 7.36
CA GLY A 73 -13.09 -2.44 7.92
C GLY A 73 -13.37 -1.10 7.24
N ASN A 74 -13.42 -0.03 8.02
CA ASN A 74 -13.63 1.34 7.55
C ASN A 74 -12.30 2.14 7.42
N HIS A 75 -11.14 1.47 7.41
CA HIS A 75 -9.85 2.17 7.46
C HIS A 75 -9.64 3.10 6.26
N ARG A 76 -9.98 2.63 5.04
CA ARG A 76 -9.97 3.48 3.84
C ARG A 76 -10.89 4.70 4.01
N ALA A 77 -12.12 4.50 4.49
CA ALA A 77 -13.09 5.59 4.70
C ALA A 77 -12.63 6.60 5.76
N ASN A 78 -11.76 6.19 6.68
CA ASN A 78 -11.12 7.07 7.66
C ASN A 78 -9.86 7.77 7.10
N GLY A 79 -9.58 7.64 5.80
CA GLY A 79 -8.46 8.30 5.12
C GLY A 79 -7.22 7.44 4.94
N MET A 80 -7.29 6.12 5.19
CA MET A 80 -6.16 5.21 4.95
C MET A 80 -6.00 4.84 3.48
N GLU A 81 -5.78 5.86 2.66
CA GLU A 81 -5.45 5.74 1.26
C GLU A 81 -4.42 6.79 0.85
N THR A 82 -3.67 6.47 -0.20
CA THR A 82 -2.72 7.36 -0.84
C THR A 82 -2.55 6.96 -2.30
N THR A 83 -1.98 7.84 -3.10
CA THR A 83 -1.77 7.61 -4.53
C THR A 83 -0.29 7.71 -4.84
N ILE A 84 0.18 6.85 -5.73
CA ILE A 84 1.49 7.01 -6.37
C ILE A 84 1.32 7.20 -7.88
N THR A 85 2.22 7.97 -8.48
CA THR A 85 2.32 8.16 -9.93
C THR A 85 3.53 7.39 -10.44
N VAL A 86 3.37 6.76 -11.60
CA VAL A 86 4.44 6.04 -12.29
C VAL A 86 4.68 6.71 -13.64
N GLY A 87 5.91 7.19 -13.89
CA GLY A 87 6.24 7.97 -15.08
C GLY A 87 7.74 8.18 -15.28
#